data_AF-A0A8T1W3Q2-F1
#
_entry.id   AF-A0A8T1W3Q2-F1
#
_cell.length_a   1.000
_cell.length_b   1.000
_cell.length_c   1.000
_cell.angle_alpha   90.00
_cell.angle_beta   90.00
_cell.angle_gamma   90.00
#
_symmetry.space_group_name_H-M   'P 1'
#
loop_
_entity.id
_entity.type
_entity.pdbx_description
1 polymer ?
#
loop_
_entity_poly.entity_id
_entity_poly.type
_entity_poly.pdbx_seq_one_letter_code
_entity_poly.pdbx_strand_id
1 'polypeptide(L)'
;MLEPSRTVPATRSTVDSTALYYRERHRIHQARYRKKMLKKSTDLEEDVQKLREHVMWLQIECQLTSARASITYTPWNMAAQYFHVFRYGLKPTRPMSSMTLTQQKLDVNAQRDFLVRIMASDVSDANGTKCGVEALMEEWRLVSICFAGMETELKCLEEGPGDNVIATITTTTTITETTLRYAFPRLVDNPANASLAAKLLGRQLMVRGLVIFEWDNVNDRVVSVQYKADMLPALLGLLGNIEDVSRVFNNDFITPTESTDRLEPSFSRCA
;
A
#
# COMPACT_ATOMS: atom_id res chain seq x y z
N MET A 1 -36.74 51.24 76.10
CA MET A 1 -37.43 50.49 75.02
C MET A 1 -36.36 50.03 74.04
N LEU A 2 -36.17 48.71 73.93
CA LEU A 2 -35.28 48.06 72.97
C LEU A 2 -36.02 47.86 71.64
N GLU A 3 -35.35 48.13 70.51
CA GLU A 3 -35.71 47.54 69.21
C GLU A 3 -34.69 46.44 68.85
N PRO A 4 -35.12 45.30 68.27
CA PRO A 4 -34.22 44.24 67.85
C PRO A 4 -33.89 44.28 66.34
N SER A 5 -32.61 44.04 66.06
CA SER A 5 -32.07 43.16 65.02
C SER A 5 -32.52 43.33 63.56
N ARG A 6 -31.65 43.95 62.75
CA ARG A 6 -31.50 43.60 61.32
C ARG A 6 -30.37 42.60 61.16
N THR A 7 -30.71 41.32 61.03
CA THR A 7 -29.81 40.28 60.52
C THR A 7 -29.80 40.34 58.99
N VAL A 8 -28.63 40.67 58.42
CA VAL A 8 -28.33 40.59 56.98
C VAL A 8 -28.19 39.11 56.58
N PRO A 9 -28.72 38.65 55.43
CA PRO A 9 -28.73 37.23 55.11
C PRO A 9 -27.38 36.79 54.51
N ALA A 10 -26.63 35.97 55.25
CA ALA A 10 -25.36 35.35 54.85
C ALA A 10 -25.50 34.21 53.82
N THR A 11 -26.69 33.97 53.25
CA THR A 11 -27.04 32.73 52.54
C THR A 11 -26.94 32.78 51.01
N ARG A 12 -26.81 33.96 50.37
CA ARG A 12 -26.79 34.07 48.89
C ARG A 12 -25.41 33.83 48.26
N SER A 13 -24.33 34.23 48.94
CA SER A 13 -22.94 34.14 48.44
C SER A 13 -22.39 32.70 48.44
N THR A 14 -22.77 31.89 49.43
CA THR A 14 -22.33 30.50 49.58
C THR A 14 -23.00 29.56 48.57
N VAL A 15 -24.24 29.84 48.17
CA VAL A 15 -24.99 29.05 47.18
C VAL A 15 -24.42 29.26 45.76
N ASP A 16 -23.98 30.47 45.42
CA ASP A 16 -23.39 30.78 44.11
C ASP A 16 -21.97 30.19 43.97
N SER A 17 -21.18 30.24 45.06
CA SER A 17 -19.85 29.61 45.14
C SER A 17 -19.91 28.08 44.98
N THR A 18 -20.91 27.44 45.59
CA THR A 18 -21.10 25.98 45.46
C THR A 18 -21.56 25.59 44.05
N ALA A 19 -22.46 26.37 43.43
CA ALA A 19 -22.88 26.14 42.04
C ALA A 19 -21.71 26.24 41.05
N LEU A 20 -20.84 27.26 41.20
CA LEU A 20 -19.63 27.40 40.39
C LEU A 20 -18.65 26.23 40.59
N TYR A 21 -18.48 25.78 41.84
CA TYR A 21 -17.66 24.61 42.16
C TYR A 21 -18.15 23.32 41.49
N TYR A 22 -19.46 23.07 41.51
CA TYR A 22 -20.04 21.90 40.83
C TYR A 22 -19.90 21.98 39.32
N ARG A 23 -20.07 23.16 38.73
CA ARG A 23 -19.92 23.40 37.29
C ARG A 23 -18.48 23.12 36.83
N GLU A 24 -17.51 23.58 37.59
CA GLU A 24 -16.08 23.34 37.30
C GLU A 24 -15.71 21.87 37.47
N ARG A 25 -16.21 21.17 38.51
CA ARG A 25 -16.05 19.71 38.62
C ARG A 25 -16.66 18.98 37.45
N HIS A 26 -17.84 19.38 36.99
CA HIS A 26 -18.51 18.74 35.86
C HIS A 26 -17.74 18.94 34.56
N ARG A 27 -17.15 20.13 34.36
CA ARG A 27 -16.26 20.45 33.24
C ARG A 27 -15.00 19.58 33.24
N ILE A 28 -14.35 19.46 34.40
CA ILE A 28 -13.15 18.61 34.58
C ILE A 28 -13.50 17.14 34.37
N HIS A 29 -14.64 16.65 34.89
CA HIS A 29 -15.08 15.28 34.69
C HIS A 29 -15.37 14.97 33.22
N GLN A 30 -16.08 15.85 32.52
CA GLN A 30 -16.33 15.70 31.09
C GLN A 30 -15.03 15.77 30.28
N ALA A 31 -14.10 16.67 30.61
CA ALA A 31 -12.80 16.73 29.96
C ALA A 31 -11.98 15.45 30.18
N ARG A 32 -11.97 14.90 31.39
CA ARG A 32 -11.31 13.61 31.70
C ARG A 32 -11.96 12.45 30.97
N TYR A 33 -13.30 12.42 30.92
CA TYR A 33 -14.04 11.39 30.20
C TYR A 33 -13.73 11.44 28.70
N ARG A 34 -13.77 12.63 28.07
CA ARG A 34 -13.39 12.82 26.67
C ARG A 34 -11.94 12.40 26.40
N LYS A 35 -11.00 12.78 27.28
CA LYS A 35 -9.59 12.37 27.17
C LYS A 35 -9.42 10.85 27.29
N LYS A 36 -10.16 10.20 28.20
CA LYS A 36 -10.14 8.74 28.36
C LYS A 36 -10.71 8.02 27.13
N MET A 37 -11.78 8.55 26.53
CA MET A 37 -12.36 8.00 25.31
C MET A 37 -11.44 8.17 24.10
N LEU A 38 -10.84 9.35 23.93
CA LEU A 38 -9.87 9.58 22.86
C LEU A 38 -8.67 8.64 22.99
N LYS A 39 -8.10 8.53 24.19
CA LYS A 39 -7.00 7.60 24.46
C LYS A 39 -7.37 6.16 24.11
N LYS A 40 -8.57 5.72 24.50
CA LYS A 40 -9.04 4.37 24.16
C LYS A 40 -9.15 4.15 22.64
N SER A 41 -9.58 5.17 21.88
CA SER A 41 -9.64 5.11 20.42
C SER A 41 -8.25 4.99 19.82
N THR A 42 -7.31 5.84 20.25
CA THR A 42 -5.94 5.83 19.74
C THR A 42 -5.20 4.54 20.09
N ASP A 43 -5.37 4.04 21.32
CA ASP A 43 -4.77 2.77 21.77
C ASP A 43 -5.32 1.61 20.91
N LEU A 44 -6.63 1.60 20.61
CA LEU A 44 -7.26 0.59 19.76
C LEU A 44 -6.79 0.67 18.30
N GLU A 45 -6.64 1.87 17.74
CA GLU A 45 -6.10 2.08 16.39
C GLU A 45 -4.67 1.57 16.28
N GLU A 46 -3.83 1.84 17.28
CA GLU A 46 -2.46 1.32 17.34
C GLU A 46 -2.44 -0.21 17.43
N ASP A 47 -3.31 -0.81 18.25
CA ASP A 47 -3.42 -2.26 18.37
C ASP A 47 -3.93 -2.92 17.09
N VAL A 48 -4.90 -2.31 16.40
CA VAL A 48 -5.38 -2.78 15.08
C VAL A 48 -4.26 -2.70 14.05
N GLN A 49 -3.46 -1.63 14.05
CA GLN A 49 -2.32 -1.49 13.14
C GLN A 49 -1.27 -2.57 13.41
N LYS A 50 -0.89 -2.79 14.68
CA LYS A 50 0.02 -3.88 15.08
C LYS A 50 -0.52 -5.26 14.69
N LEU A 51 -1.83 -5.48 14.85
CA LEU A 51 -2.44 -6.76 14.48
C LEU A 51 -2.42 -6.97 12.97
N ARG A 52 -2.69 -5.94 12.17
CA ARG A 52 -2.57 -5.99 10.70
C ARG A 52 -1.15 -6.31 10.28
N GLU A 53 -0.15 -5.69 10.90
CA GLU A 53 1.26 -5.97 10.64
C GLU A 53 1.63 -7.41 11.01
N HIS A 54 1.17 -7.93 12.15
CA HIS A 54 1.40 -9.32 12.54
C HIS A 54 0.69 -10.33 11.63
N VAL A 55 -0.56 -10.07 11.24
CA VAL A 55 -1.29 -10.95 10.29
C VAL A 55 -0.59 -10.97 8.95
N MET A 56 -0.19 -9.80 8.45
CA MET A 56 0.61 -9.68 7.24
C MET A 56 1.90 -10.49 7.37
N TRP A 57 2.60 -10.38 8.50
CA TRP A 57 3.85 -11.12 8.74
C TRP A 57 3.65 -12.65 8.84
N LEU A 58 2.61 -13.11 9.53
CA LEU A 58 2.27 -14.54 9.62
C LEU A 58 1.88 -15.11 8.25
N GLN A 59 1.11 -14.36 7.46
CA GLN A 59 0.81 -14.73 6.08
C GLN A 59 2.09 -14.84 5.26
N ILE A 60 3.00 -13.89 5.40
CA ILE A 60 4.33 -13.90 4.77
C ILE A 60 5.16 -15.14 5.17
N GLU A 61 5.15 -15.55 6.44
CA GLU A 61 5.91 -16.70 6.94
C GLU A 61 5.33 -18.03 6.44
N CYS A 62 4.01 -18.18 6.45
CA CYS A 62 3.33 -19.32 5.84
C CYS A 62 3.67 -19.42 4.35
N GLN A 63 3.74 -18.29 3.65
CA GLN A 63 4.04 -18.26 2.22
C GLN A 63 5.46 -18.76 1.91
N LEU A 64 6.45 -18.32 2.70
CA LEU A 64 7.84 -18.75 2.54
C LEU A 64 8.03 -20.24 2.86
N THR A 65 7.28 -20.76 3.83
CA THR A 65 7.30 -22.17 4.17
C THR A 65 6.73 -23.01 3.03
N SER A 66 5.68 -22.54 2.37
CA SER A 66 5.11 -23.18 1.18
C SER A 66 6.09 -23.18 0.00
N ALA A 67 6.79 -22.06 -0.26
CA ALA A 67 7.77 -21.96 -1.35
C ALA A 67 9.02 -22.86 -1.18
N ARG A 68 9.26 -23.37 0.03
CA ARG A 68 10.35 -24.32 0.33
C ARG A 68 9.96 -25.78 0.16
N ALA A 69 8.68 -26.10 0.03
CA ALA A 69 8.23 -27.46 -0.29
C ALA A 69 8.60 -27.81 -1.74
N SER A 70 8.85 -29.10 -2.01
CA SER A 70 9.24 -29.59 -3.34
C SER A 70 8.12 -29.33 -4.35
N ILE A 71 8.24 -28.24 -5.11
CA ILE A 71 7.29 -27.86 -6.15
C ILE A 71 7.87 -28.34 -7.48
N THR A 72 7.05 -29.07 -8.24
CA THR A 72 7.34 -29.40 -9.62
C THR A 72 7.58 -28.10 -10.39
N TYR A 73 8.75 -27.95 -10.99
CA TYR A 73 9.12 -26.77 -11.77
C TYR A 73 8.33 -26.75 -13.06
N THR A 74 7.15 -26.13 -13.01
CA THR A 74 6.31 -25.85 -14.18
C THR A 74 6.13 -24.34 -14.30
N PRO A 75 5.95 -23.82 -15.53
CA PRO A 75 5.68 -22.40 -15.76
C PRO A 75 4.53 -21.87 -14.87
N TRP A 76 3.46 -22.65 -14.77
CA TRP A 76 2.27 -22.37 -13.98
C TRP A 76 2.54 -22.27 -12.48
N ASN A 77 3.28 -23.24 -11.92
CA ASN A 77 3.61 -23.25 -10.51
C ASN A 77 4.55 -22.10 -10.16
N MET A 78 5.49 -21.75 -11.05
CA MET A 78 6.40 -20.63 -10.85
C MET A 78 5.68 -19.29 -10.94
N ALA A 79 4.77 -19.12 -11.90
CA ALA A 79 3.91 -17.93 -11.98
C ALA A 79 3.01 -17.79 -10.74
N ALA A 80 2.38 -18.88 -10.28
CA ALA A 80 1.56 -18.85 -9.07
C ALA A 80 2.39 -18.50 -7.81
N GLN A 81 3.57 -19.11 -7.67
CA GLN A 81 4.48 -18.80 -6.58
C GLN A 81 5.03 -17.38 -6.64
N TYR A 82 5.22 -16.82 -7.84
CA TYR A 82 5.66 -15.45 -8.00
C TYR A 82 4.71 -14.49 -7.27
N PHE A 83 3.40 -14.57 -7.54
CA PHE A 83 2.40 -13.74 -6.86
C PHE A 83 2.25 -14.07 -5.38
N HIS A 84 2.55 -15.31 -5.00
CA HIS A 84 2.59 -15.68 -3.59
C HIS A 84 3.73 -14.99 -2.84
N VAL A 85 4.93 -14.94 -3.44
CA VAL A 85 6.14 -14.33 -2.85
C VAL A 85 6.06 -12.81 -2.83
N PHE A 86 5.47 -12.19 -3.86
CA PHE A 86 5.37 -10.73 -4.04
C PHE A 86 3.96 -10.16 -3.77
N ARG A 87 3.05 -10.94 -3.13
CA ARG A 87 1.67 -10.51 -2.84
C ARG A 87 1.60 -9.13 -2.22
N TYR A 88 2.48 -8.83 -1.27
CA TYR A 88 2.51 -7.56 -0.53
C TYR A 88 3.69 -6.65 -0.94
N GLY A 89 4.28 -6.93 -2.10
CA GLY A 89 5.49 -6.26 -2.57
C GLY A 89 6.78 -6.80 -1.98
N LEU A 90 7.80 -5.95 -1.99
CA LEU A 90 9.08 -6.21 -1.37
C LEU A 90 8.92 -6.15 0.16
N LYS A 91 9.26 -7.24 0.82
CA LYS A 91 9.16 -7.35 2.27
C LYS A 91 10.18 -6.40 2.91
N PRO A 92 9.76 -5.47 3.78
CA PRO A 92 10.68 -4.53 4.39
C PRO A 92 11.70 -5.26 5.26
N THR A 93 12.97 -4.86 5.16
CA THR A 93 13.98 -5.24 6.15
C THR A 93 13.59 -4.62 7.49
N ARG A 94 13.08 -5.43 8.41
CA ARG A 94 12.45 -4.99 9.68
C ARG A 94 13.33 -3.99 10.46
N PRO A 95 12.77 -2.90 11.03
CA PRO A 95 13.51 -2.04 11.93
C PRO A 95 13.90 -2.76 13.24
N MET A 96 15.04 -2.33 13.79
CA MET A 96 15.99 -3.02 14.65
C MET A 96 15.51 -3.50 16.03
N SER A 97 14.23 -3.37 16.39
CA SER A 97 13.78 -3.43 17.80
C SER A 97 13.21 -4.76 18.29
N SER A 98 13.10 -5.81 17.46
CA SER A 98 12.57 -7.10 17.96
C SER A 98 12.94 -8.31 17.09
N MET A 99 14.23 -8.66 16.97
CA MET A 99 14.78 -10.00 16.62
C MET A 99 16.31 -9.96 16.44
N THR A 100 16.98 -11.12 16.59
CA THR A 100 18.44 -11.27 16.44
C THR A 100 18.91 -11.09 14.98
N LEU A 101 20.16 -10.63 14.79
CA LEU A 101 20.79 -10.31 13.48
C LEU A 101 20.68 -11.40 12.40
N THR A 102 20.46 -12.66 12.80
CA THR A 102 20.34 -13.82 11.91
C THR A 102 18.98 -13.94 11.21
N GLN A 103 17.91 -13.34 11.76
CA GLN A 103 16.56 -13.38 11.16
C GLN A 103 16.33 -12.20 10.19
N GLN A 104 17.00 -11.05 10.38
CA GLN A 104 16.92 -9.87 9.50
C GLN A 104 17.39 -10.12 8.06
N LYS A 105 18.39 -10.99 7.88
CA LYS A 105 19.02 -11.27 6.59
C LYS A 105 18.32 -12.40 5.82
N LEU A 106 17.21 -12.94 6.32
CA LEU A 106 16.59 -14.13 5.75
C LEU A 106 15.46 -13.83 4.74
N ASP A 107 14.78 -12.67 4.85
CA ASP A 107 13.49 -12.44 4.17
C ASP A 107 13.58 -11.75 2.79
N VAL A 108 14.32 -10.63 2.66
CA VAL A 108 14.61 -10.03 1.34
C VAL A 108 15.49 -10.97 0.52
N ASN A 109 16.42 -11.66 1.20
CA ASN A 109 17.21 -12.72 0.58
C ASN A 109 16.32 -13.86 0.11
N ALA A 110 15.23 -14.22 0.80
CA ALA A 110 14.33 -15.25 0.29
C ALA A 110 13.58 -14.83 -0.98
N GLN A 111 13.12 -13.58 -1.10
CA GLN A 111 12.49 -13.08 -2.34
C GLN A 111 13.49 -13.03 -3.49
N ARG A 112 14.70 -12.54 -3.23
CA ARG A 112 15.80 -12.52 -4.20
C ARG A 112 16.23 -13.92 -4.61
N ASP A 113 16.47 -14.82 -3.65
CA ASP A 113 16.90 -16.21 -3.88
C ASP A 113 15.82 -16.99 -4.65
N PHE A 114 14.55 -16.67 -4.42
CA PHE A 114 13.45 -17.17 -5.23
C PHE A 114 13.57 -16.71 -6.69
N LEU A 115 13.77 -15.41 -6.94
CA LEU A 115 13.96 -14.91 -8.30
C LEU A 115 15.20 -15.54 -8.98
N VAL A 116 16.35 -15.61 -8.30
CA VAL A 116 17.59 -16.24 -8.82
C VAL A 116 17.38 -17.71 -9.19
N ARG A 117 16.50 -18.39 -8.46
CA ARG A 117 16.16 -19.80 -8.68
C ARG A 117 15.28 -20.00 -9.92
N ILE A 118 14.27 -19.14 -10.11
CA ILE A 118 13.26 -19.33 -11.15
C ILE A 118 13.56 -18.58 -12.46
N MET A 119 14.42 -17.56 -12.42
CA MET A 119 14.71 -16.68 -13.56
C MET A 119 16.08 -16.97 -14.17
N ALA A 120 16.19 -16.72 -15.48
CA ALA A 120 17.46 -16.61 -16.15
C ALA A 120 18.26 -15.42 -15.58
N SER A 121 19.59 -15.52 -15.60
CA SER A 121 20.46 -14.47 -15.08
C SER A 121 20.31 -13.14 -15.82
N ASP A 122 19.90 -13.20 -17.08
CA ASP A 122 19.69 -12.09 -18.00
C ASP A 122 18.20 -11.88 -18.31
N VAL A 123 17.32 -12.20 -17.34
CA VAL A 123 15.89 -11.92 -17.44
C VAL A 123 15.63 -10.48 -17.89
N SER A 124 14.71 -10.33 -18.83
CA SER A 124 14.37 -9.05 -19.43
C SER A 124 13.23 -8.36 -18.69
N ASP A 125 13.31 -7.03 -18.61
CA ASP A 125 12.23 -6.18 -18.11
C ASP A 125 11.05 -6.10 -19.09
N ALA A 126 10.03 -5.33 -18.72
CA ALA A 126 8.85 -5.07 -19.55
C ALA A 126 9.17 -4.39 -20.90
N ASN A 127 10.36 -3.78 -21.04
CA ASN A 127 10.81 -3.13 -22.26
C ASN A 127 11.68 -4.05 -23.14
N GLY A 128 11.84 -5.32 -22.75
CA GLY A 128 12.70 -6.29 -23.45
C GLY A 128 14.19 -6.03 -23.25
N THR A 129 14.57 -5.17 -22.29
CA THR A 129 15.98 -4.93 -21.96
C THR A 129 16.42 -5.94 -20.91
N LYS A 130 17.47 -6.71 -21.23
CA LYS A 130 18.08 -7.65 -20.29
C LYS A 130 18.63 -6.90 -19.08
N CYS A 131 18.02 -7.10 -17.92
CA CYS A 131 18.29 -6.34 -16.71
C CYS A 131 18.68 -7.21 -15.51
N GLY A 132 18.34 -8.51 -15.56
CA GLY A 132 18.65 -9.46 -14.51
C GLY A 132 17.79 -9.29 -13.24
N VAL A 133 18.03 -10.16 -12.27
CA VAL A 133 17.25 -10.23 -11.02
C VAL A 133 17.38 -8.98 -10.17
N GLU A 134 18.56 -8.35 -10.11
CA GLU A 134 18.79 -7.17 -9.27
C GLU A 134 17.95 -5.97 -9.73
N ALA A 135 17.77 -5.80 -11.04
CA ALA A 135 16.91 -4.74 -11.57
C ALA A 135 15.43 -4.96 -11.21
N LEU A 136 14.95 -6.21 -11.30
CA LEU A 136 13.59 -6.56 -10.86
C LEU A 136 13.39 -6.33 -9.35
N MET A 137 14.40 -6.64 -8.53
CA MET A 137 14.35 -6.36 -7.09
C MET A 137 14.26 -4.86 -6.81
N GLU A 138 14.98 -4.05 -7.57
CA GLU A 138 14.92 -2.59 -7.48
C GLU A 138 13.56 -2.05 -7.93
N GLU A 139 12.98 -2.59 -9.02
CA GLU A 139 11.62 -2.26 -9.45
C GLU A 139 10.60 -2.54 -8.33
N TRP A 140 10.65 -3.73 -7.72
CA TRP A 140 9.79 -4.06 -6.57
C TRP A 140 10.03 -3.15 -5.38
N ARG A 141 11.28 -2.70 -5.13
CA ARG A 141 11.58 -1.72 -4.09
C ARG A 141 10.82 -0.42 -4.34
N LEU A 142 10.86 0.09 -5.57
CA LEU A 142 10.20 1.35 -5.95
C LEU A 142 8.67 1.23 -5.88
N VAL A 143 8.11 0.14 -6.39
CA VAL A 143 6.67 -0.15 -6.30
C VAL A 143 6.21 -0.19 -4.85
N SER A 144 6.98 -0.85 -3.97
CA SER A 144 6.62 -1.01 -2.56
C SER A 144 6.71 0.30 -1.76
N ILE A 145 7.59 1.22 -2.17
CA ILE A 145 7.63 2.58 -1.63
C ILE A 145 6.41 3.38 -2.09
N CYS A 146 6.09 3.33 -3.38
CA CYS A 146 4.99 4.11 -3.97
C CYS A 146 3.61 3.63 -3.46
N PHE A 147 3.46 2.32 -3.28
CA PHE A 147 2.18 1.67 -2.96
C PHE A 147 2.30 0.86 -1.66
N ALA A 148 2.61 1.57 -0.56
CA ALA A 148 2.70 0.96 0.76
C ALA A 148 1.40 0.21 1.13
N GLY A 149 1.54 -1.02 1.63
CA GLY A 149 0.40 -1.87 1.99
C GLY A 149 -0.41 -2.37 0.80
N MET A 150 0.17 -2.38 -0.42
CA MET A 150 -0.47 -3.01 -1.55
C MET A 150 -0.67 -4.51 -1.35
N GLU A 151 -1.68 -5.05 -2.00
CA GLU A 151 -1.97 -6.47 -2.06
C GLU A 151 -2.30 -6.85 -3.50
N THR A 152 -1.53 -7.78 -4.05
CA THR A 152 -1.68 -8.31 -5.41
C THR A 152 -2.26 -9.71 -5.36
N GLU A 153 -3.44 -9.88 -5.93
CA GLU A 153 -4.14 -11.14 -6.00
C GLU A 153 -4.09 -11.72 -7.40
N LEU A 154 -3.59 -12.94 -7.52
CA LEU A 154 -3.71 -13.75 -8.73
C LEU A 154 -5.17 -14.19 -8.90
N LYS A 155 -5.77 -13.84 -10.05
CA LYS A 155 -7.16 -14.20 -10.40
C LYS A 155 -7.23 -15.41 -11.31
N CYS A 156 -6.41 -15.45 -12.34
CA CYS A 156 -6.26 -16.63 -13.21
C CYS A 156 -4.86 -16.69 -13.80
N LEU A 157 -4.49 -17.89 -14.23
CA LEU A 157 -3.39 -18.14 -15.13
C LEU A 157 -3.97 -18.72 -16.42
N GLU A 158 -3.40 -18.31 -17.54
CA GLU A 158 -3.82 -18.72 -18.88
C GLU A 158 -2.58 -19.00 -19.73
N GLU A 159 -2.75 -19.84 -20.75
CA GLU A 159 -1.70 -20.15 -21.70
C GLU A 159 -1.63 -19.02 -22.74
N GLY A 160 -0.46 -18.43 -22.87
CA GLY A 160 -0.16 -17.40 -23.85
C GLY A 160 0.50 -17.96 -25.10
N PRO A 161 0.76 -17.11 -26.11
CA PRO A 161 1.49 -17.49 -27.29
C PRO A 161 2.90 -17.99 -26.94
N GLY A 162 3.37 -19.07 -27.58
CA GLY A 162 4.75 -19.54 -27.44
C GLY A 162 5.10 -20.09 -26.05
N ASP A 163 4.19 -20.83 -25.43
CA ASP A 163 4.32 -21.42 -24.08
C ASP A 163 4.46 -20.39 -22.94
N ASN A 164 4.17 -19.13 -23.23
CA ASN A 164 4.12 -18.08 -22.22
C ASN A 164 2.99 -18.34 -21.22
N VAL A 165 3.17 -17.90 -19.97
CA VAL A 165 2.10 -17.92 -18.97
C VAL A 165 1.60 -16.50 -18.78
N ILE A 166 0.30 -16.29 -18.99
CA ILE A 166 -0.37 -15.01 -18.76
C ILE A 166 -1.10 -15.08 -17.42
N ALA A 167 -0.81 -14.15 -16.54
CA ALA A 167 -1.44 -14.02 -15.24
C ALA A 167 -2.34 -12.79 -15.19
N THR A 168 -3.61 -12.99 -14.90
CA THR A 168 -4.51 -11.87 -14.59
C THR A 168 -4.47 -11.60 -13.10
N ILE A 169 -4.20 -10.35 -12.73
CA ILE A 169 -4.07 -9.92 -11.33
C ILE A 169 -5.01 -8.77 -11.00
N THR A 170 -5.27 -8.61 -9.71
CA THR A 170 -5.86 -7.40 -9.15
C THR A 170 -4.97 -6.90 -8.02
N THR A 171 -4.52 -5.65 -8.11
CA THR A 171 -3.73 -5.02 -7.06
C THR A 171 -4.56 -3.96 -6.37
N THR A 172 -4.70 -4.08 -5.06
CA THR A 172 -5.40 -3.11 -4.21
C THR A 172 -4.40 -2.37 -3.34
N THR A 173 -4.53 -1.06 -3.25
CA THR A 173 -3.69 -0.21 -2.39
C THR A 173 -4.45 1.05 -1.98
N THR A 174 -3.99 1.72 -0.94
CA THR A 174 -4.53 3.03 -0.53
C THR A 174 -3.62 4.12 -1.09
N ILE A 175 -4.19 5.13 -1.73
CA ILE A 175 -3.44 6.26 -2.25
C ILE A 175 -2.96 7.09 -1.05
N THR A 176 -1.65 7.08 -0.80
CA THR A 176 -1.01 7.84 0.28
C THR A 176 -0.36 9.12 -0.25
N GLU A 177 0.13 9.98 0.64
CA GLU A 177 0.97 11.13 0.24
C GLU A 177 2.21 10.67 -0.55
N THR A 178 2.82 9.55 -0.14
CA THR A 178 3.94 8.93 -0.85
C THR A 178 3.53 8.52 -2.27
N THR A 179 2.37 7.89 -2.42
CA THR A 179 1.83 7.53 -3.74
C THR A 179 1.66 8.77 -4.62
N LEU A 180 1.03 9.83 -4.11
CA LEU A 180 0.85 11.08 -4.86
C LEU A 180 2.19 11.70 -5.24
N ARG A 181 3.16 11.72 -4.33
CA ARG A 181 4.48 12.32 -4.56
C ARG A 181 5.31 11.58 -5.61
N TYR A 182 5.31 10.24 -5.59
CA TYR A 182 6.21 9.45 -6.43
C TYR A 182 5.54 8.88 -7.69
N ALA A 183 4.29 8.43 -7.60
CA ALA A 183 3.55 7.90 -8.75
C ALA A 183 2.85 9.00 -9.56
N PHE A 184 2.47 10.11 -8.91
CA PHE A 184 1.77 11.23 -9.55
C PHE A 184 2.43 12.60 -9.29
N PRO A 185 3.76 12.76 -9.46
CA PRO A 185 4.50 13.97 -9.03
C PRO A 185 3.91 15.26 -9.62
N ARG A 186 3.53 15.25 -10.91
CA ARG A 186 2.95 16.41 -11.60
C ARG A 186 1.60 16.84 -11.06
N LEU A 187 0.86 15.93 -10.41
CA LEU A 187 -0.38 16.25 -9.73
C LEU A 187 -0.12 17.11 -8.49
N VAL A 188 0.97 16.83 -7.77
CA VAL A 188 1.37 17.55 -6.56
C VAL A 188 2.08 18.86 -6.89
N ASP A 189 2.90 18.88 -7.94
CA ASP A 189 3.69 20.05 -8.35
C ASP A 189 2.83 21.21 -8.87
N ASN A 190 1.62 20.93 -9.36
CA ASN A 190 0.72 21.95 -9.89
C ASN A 190 -0.33 22.37 -8.84
N PRO A 191 -0.29 23.61 -8.32
CA PRO A 191 -1.27 24.09 -7.34
C PRO A 191 -2.72 24.01 -7.82
N ALA A 192 -2.97 24.11 -9.13
CA ALA A 192 -4.32 23.98 -9.71
C ALA A 192 -4.90 22.56 -9.56
N ASN A 193 -4.06 21.57 -9.29
CA ASN A 193 -4.42 20.17 -9.10
C ASN A 193 -4.57 19.78 -7.61
N ALA A 194 -4.38 20.71 -6.66
CA ALA A 194 -4.43 20.40 -5.23
C ALA A 194 -5.78 19.80 -4.79
N SER A 195 -6.88 20.28 -5.36
CA SER A 195 -8.22 19.72 -5.11
C SER A 195 -8.35 18.28 -5.61
N LEU A 196 -7.66 17.93 -6.68
CA LEU A 196 -7.67 16.60 -7.27
C LEU A 196 -6.79 15.63 -6.48
N ALA A 197 -5.61 16.07 -6.04
CA ALA A 197 -4.78 15.33 -5.09
C ALA A 197 -5.55 15.03 -3.79
N ALA A 198 -6.26 16.02 -3.25
CA ALA A 198 -7.09 15.85 -2.05
C ALA A 198 -8.26 14.87 -2.26
N LYS A 199 -8.85 14.80 -3.47
CA LYS A 199 -9.88 13.80 -3.79
C LYS A 199 -9.35 12.37 -3.79
N LEU A 200 -8.09 12.17 -4.21
CA LEU A 200 -7.46 10.87 -4.31
C LEU A 200 -6.86 10.38 -2.99
N LEU A 201 -6.33 11.30 -2.16
CA LEU A 201 -5.68 10.95 -0.90
C LEU A 201 -6.60 10.13 0.01
N GLY A 202 -6.07 9.02 0.52
CA GLY A 202 -6.77 8.09 1.42
C GLY A 202 -7.81 7.20 0.73
N ARG A 203 -7.98 7.29 -0.60
CA ARG A 203 -8.90 6.43 -1.34
C ARG A 203 -8.24 5.10 -1.70
N GLN A 204 -9.06 4.05 -1.76
CA GLN A 204 -8.62 2.76 -2.25
C GLN A 204 -8.55 2.79 -3.78
N LEU A 205 -7.40 2.38 -4.32
CA LEU A 205 -7.14 2.17 -5.73
C LEU A 205 -7.11 0.65 -5.97
N MET A 206 -7.98 0.18 -6.87
CA MET A 206 -7.99 -1.22 -7.32
C MET A 206 -7.64 -1.25 -8.81
N VAL A 207 -6.46 -1.79 -9.12
CA VAL A 207 -5.91 -1.84 -10.48
C VAL A 207 -5.99 -3.26 -10.99
N ARG A 208 -6.48 -3.43 -12.22
CA ARG A 208 -6.42 -4.71 -12.93
C ARG A 208 -5.12 -4.74 -13.72
N GLY A 209 -4.46 -5.88 -13.70
CA GLY A 209 -3.21 -6.06 -14.43
C GLY A 209 -3.12 -7.42 -15.11
N LEU A 210 -2.25 -7.47 -16.09
CA LEU A 210 -1.76 -8.68 -16.74
C LEU A 210 -0.26 -8.76 -16.53
N VAL A 211 0.24 -9.96 -16.25
CA VAL A 211 1.67 -10.24 -16.20
C VAL A 211 1.96 -11.40 -17.12
N ILE A 212 2.91 -11.21 -18.04
CA ILE A 212 3.30 -12.22 -19.01
C ILE A 212 4.66 -12.75 -18.61
N PHE A 213 4.74 -14.05 -18.37
CA PHE A 213 5.97 -14.76 -18.10
C PHE A 213 6.39 -15.50 -19.37
N GLU A 214 7.53 -15.10 -19.94
CA GLU A 214 8.15 -15.84 -21.02
C GLU A 214 9.03 -16.95 -20.43
N TRP A 215 8.83 -18.17 -20.92
CA TRP A 215 9.46 -19.36 -20.37
C TRP A 215 10.45 -19.98 -21.35
N ASP A 216 11.61 -20.34 -20.83
CA ASP A 216 12.60 -21.15 -21.53
C ASP A 216 12.45 -22.62 -21.15
N ASN A 217 11.84 -23.40 -22.04
CA ASN A 217 11.64 -24.84 -21.90
C ASN A 217 12.95 -25.65 -21.87
N VAL A 218 14.09 -25.09 -22.33
CA VAL A 218 15.37 -25.80 -22.36
C VAL A 218 16.04 -25.74 -20.99
N ASN A 219 15.96 -24.60 -20.32
CA ASN A 219 16.62 -24.37 -19.03
C ASN A 219 15.66 -24.39 -17.84
N ASP A 220 14.35 -24.54 -18.08
CA ASP A 220 13.27 -24.46 -17.09
C ASP A 220 13.31 -23.16 -16.27
N ARG A 221 13.40 -22.02 -16.98
CA ARG A 221 13.49 -20.69 -16.35
C ARG A 221 12.62 -19.64 -17.03
N VAL A 222 12.25 -18.63 -16.25
CA VAL A 222 11.64 -17.40 -16.76
C VAL A 222 12.72 -16.51 -17.39
N VAL A 223 12.52 -16.12 -18.65
CA VAL A 223 13.47 -15.25 -19.40
C VAL A 223 12.96 -13.81 -19.58
N SER A 224 11.66 -13.57 -19.40
CA SER A 224 11.09 -12.23 -19.35
C SER A 224 9.87 -12.19 -18.44
N VAL A 225 9.68 -11.05 -17.77
CA VAL A 225 8.43 -10.72 -17.07
C VAL A 225 7.97 -9.36 -17.55
N GLN A 226 6.77 -9.30 -18.12
CA GLN A 226 6.17 -8.06 -18.62
C GLN A 226 4.92 -7.76 -17.81
N TYR A 227 4.82 -6.54 -17.30
CA TYR A 227 3.64 -6.06 -16.60
C TYR A 227 2.79 -5.20 -17.54
N LYS A 228 1.48 -5.25 -17.36
CA LYS A 228 0.53 -4.32 -17.97
C LYS A 228 -0.52 -3.99 -16.92
N ALA A 229 -0.59 -2.73 -16.51
CA ALA A 229 -1.53 -2.27 -15.49
C ALA A 229 -2.50 -1.23 -16.06
N ASP A 230 -3.81 -1.44 -15.88
CA ASP A 230 -4.82 -0.46 -16.30
C ASP A 230 -5.36 0.32 -15.10
N MET A 231 -4.79 1.51 -14.90
CA MET A 231 -5.19 2.44 -13.85
C MET A 231 -6.37 3.34 -14.25
N LEU A 232 -6.74 3.40 -15.54
CA LEU A 232 -7.78 4.33 -16.01
C LEU A 232 -9.15 4.04 -15.39
N PRO A 233 -9.69 2.81 -15.41
CA PRO A 233 -11.00 2.52 -14.83
C PRO A 233 -11.04 2.83 -13.34
N ALA A 234 -9.93 2.57 -12.64
CA ALA A 234 -9.80 2.82 -11.22
C ALA A 234 -9.86 4.33 -10.90
N LEU A 235 -9.07 5.13 -11.61
CA LEU A 235 -9.04 6.58 -11.43
C LEU A 235 -10.34 7.24 -11.91
N LEU A 236 -10.92 6.77 -13.01
CA LEU A 236 -12.21 7.25 -13.49
C LEU A 236 -13.32 6.98 -12.47
N GLY A 237 -13.33 5.81 -11.82
CA GLY A 237 -14.26 5.51 -10.73
C GLY A 237 -14.08 6.41 -9.50
N LEU A 238 -12.86 6.86 -9.22
CA LEU A 238 -12.57 7.76 -8.09
C LEU A 238 -12.88 9.23 -8.39
N LEU A 239 -12.63 9.67 -9.62
CA LEU A 239 -12.70 11.08 -10.03
C LEU A 239 -14.02 11.45 -10.72
N GLY A 240 -14.70 10.46 -11.30
CA GLY A 240 -16.01 10.59 -11.92
C GLY A 240 -16.01 11.24 -13.31
N ASN A 241 -14.86 11.67 -13.82
CA ASN A 241 -14.75 12.28 -15.14
C ASN A 241 -13.35 12.08 -15.75
N ILE A 242 -13.29 12.04 -17.08
CA ILE A 242 -12.05 11.76 -17.82
C ILE A 242 -11.08 12.96 -17.86
N GLU A 243 -11.59 14.18 -17.74
CA GLU A 243 -10.76 15.40 -17.74
C GLU A 243 -9.84 15.44 -16.52
N ASP A 244 -10.38 15.16 -15.34
CA ASP A 244 -9.62 15.01 -14.10
C ASP A 244 -8.63 13.84 -14.20
N VAL A 245 -9.03 12.69 -14.77
CA VAL A 245 -8.11 11.55 -15.00
C VAL A 245 -6.95 11.96 -15.92
N SER A 246 -7.24 12.69 -17.00
CA SER A 246 -6.22 13.23 -17.92
C SER A 246 -5.24 14.15 -17.20
N ARG A 247 -5.72 14.96 -16.23
CA ARG A 247 -4.85 15.81 -15.42
C ARG A 247 -3.94 15.02 -14.47
N VAL A 248 -4.38 13.86 -13.98
CA VAL A 248 -3.53 12.93 -13.21
C VAL A 248 -2.42 12.36 -14.09
N PHE A 249 -2.75 11.95 -15.33
CA PHE A 249 -1.79 11.42 -16.31
C PHE A 249 -1.11 12.49 -17.18
N ASN A 250 -1.34 13.77 -16.88
CA ASN A 250 -0.75 14.91 -17.57
C ASN A 250 -0.99 14.96 -19.10
N ASN A 251 -2.23 14.79 -19.58
CA ASN A 251 -2.63 14.94 -20.99
C ASN A 251 -1.89 14.06 -22.02
N ASP A 252 -1.06 13.10 -21.60
CA ASP A 252 -0.51 12.08 -22.50
C ASP A 252 -1.61 11.09 -22.98
N PHE A 253 -2.83 11.24 -22.44
CA PHE A 253 -4.02 10.48 -22.78
C PHE A 253 -4.62 10.77 -24.16
N ILE A 254 -4.25 11.88 -24.81
CA ILE A 254 -4.92 12.34 -26.05
C ILE A 254 -3.97 12.25 -27.24
N THR A 255 -3.59 11.04 -27.63
CA THR A 255 -3.35 10.73 -29.05
C THR A 255 -4.02 9.39 -29.37
N PRO A 256 -5.16 9.39 -30.10
CA PRO A 256 -5.74 8.16 -30.62
C PRO A 256 -4.96 7.77 -31.87
N THR A 257 -3.78 7.16 -31.68
CA THR A 257 -3.04 6.53 -32.77
C THR A 257 -2.41 5.24 -32.28
N GLU A 258 -3.08 4.14 -32.60
CA GLU A 258 -2.51 2.81 -32.87
C GLU A 258 -1.30 2.38 -32.02
N SER A 259 -1.52 2.07 -30.74
CA SER A 259 -0.80 1.01 -30.03
C SER A 259 -1.38 0.86 -28.64
N THR A 260 -2.04 -0.27 -28.38
CA THR A 260 -2.53 -0.74 -27.07
C THR A 260 -1.39 -1.17 -26.13
N ASP A 261 -0.24 -0.51 -26.21
CA ASP A 261 0.93 -0.73 -25.37
C ASP A 261 1.33 0.60 -24.75
N ARG A 262 1.64 0.55 -23.44
CA ARG A 262 2.16 1.62 -22.58
C ARG A 262 1.12 2.38 -21.75
N LEU A 263 0.66 1.70 -20.70
CA LEU A 263 0.38 2.37 -19.43
C LEU A 263 1.33 1.80 -18.38
N GLU A 264 2.61 2.09 -18.56
CA GLU A 264 3.61 1.89 -17.51
C GLU A 264 3.80 3.22 -16.78
N PRO A 265 3.52 3.32 -15.47
CA PRO A 265 4.11 4.40 -14.70
C PRO A 265 5.62 4.25 -14.84
N SER A 266 6.28 5.22 -15.47
CA SER A 266 7.73 5.23 -15.59
C SER A 266 8.35 5.30 -14.19
N PHE A 267 8.63 4.14 -13.59
CA PHE A 267 9.31 4.03 -12.28
C PHE A 267 10.76 4.55 -12.34
N SER A 268 11.27 4.83 -13.56
CA SER A 268 12.57 5.46 -13.82
C SER A 268 12.75 6.86 -13.20
N ARG A 269 11.71 7.46 -12.59
CA ARG A 269 11.81 8.73 -11.84
C ARG A 269 11.75 8.59 -10.32
N CYS A 270 11.73 7.37 -9.77
CA CYS A 270 11.78 7.16 -8.32
C CYS A 270 13.21 7.05 -7.74
N ALA A 271 14.23 7.47 -8.50
CA ALA A 271 15.62 7.60 -8.06
C ALA A 271 15.96 9.06 -7.72
#